data_AF-A0A1G6AVK1-F1
#
_entry.id   AF-A0A1G6AVK1-F1
#
_cell.length_a   1.000
_cell.length_b   1.000
_cell.length_c   1.000
_cell.angle_alpha   90.00
_cell.angle_beta   90.00
_cell.angle_gamma   90.00
#
_symmetry.space_group_name_H-M   'P 1'
#
loop_
_entity.id
_entity.type
_entity.pdbx_description
1 polymer ?
#
loop_
_entity_poly.entity_id
_entity_poly.type
_entity_poly.pdbx_seq_one_letter_code
_entity_poly.pdbx_strand_id
1 'polypeptide(L)' 'MFPKATFPLTPGQLAAAIASRSDSTVAELDGKAAAFANFYRWETGGNCAIGNVAVAPEVRGRGVGLF' A
#
# COMPACT_ATOMS: atom_id res chain seq x y z
N MET A 1 -5.50 14.91 4.23
CA MET A 1 -4.06 15.27 4.22
C MET A 1 -3.23 14.03 4.54
N PHE A 2 -2.14 13.82 3.81
CA PHE A 2 -1.17 12.72 3.97
C PHE A 2 0.24 13.30 3.78
N PRO A 3 1.31 12.65 4.31
CA PRO A 3 1.32 11.41 5.09
C PRO A 3 0.79 11.60 6.54
N LYS A 4 0.34 10.50 7.17
CA LYS A 4 -0.19 10.49 8.56
C LYS A 4 0.64 9.64 9.54
N ALA A 5 1.55 8.82 9.04
CA ALA A 5 2.41 7.98 9.87
C ALA A 5 3.55 8.80 10.49
N THR A 6 3.99 8.41 11.68
CA THR A 6 5.18 8.92 12.35
C THR A 6 6.32 7.93 12.21
N PHE A 7 7.54 8.45 12.07
CA PHE A 7 8.75 7.63 12.07
C PHE A 7 9.15 7.31 13.53
N PRO A 8 9.57 6.07 13.83
CA PRO A 8 9.63 4.91 12.95
C PRO A 8 8.24 4.30 12.69
N LEU A 9 8.06 3.76 11.47
CA LEU A 9 6.82 3.08 11.11
C LEU A 9 6.65 1.82 11.98
N THR A 10 5.46 1.62 12.54
CA THR A 10 5.14 0.45 13.35
C THR A 10 4.04 -0.41 12.71
N PRO A 11 3.94 -1.71 13.05
CA PRO A 11 2.84 -2.55 12.60
C PRO A 11 1.46 -1.99 12.97
N GLY A 12 1.32 -1.37 14.16
CA GLY A 12 0.07 -0.75 14.59
C GLY A 12 -0.36 0.44 13.72
N GLN A 13 0.61 1.26 13.27
CA GLN A 13 0.33 2.35 12.33
C GLN A 13 -0.13 1.82 10.97
N LEU A 14 0.47 0.74 10.48
CA LEU A 14 0.05 0.09 9.22
C LEU A 14 -1.34 -0.55 9.35
N ALA A 15 -1.61 -1.27 10.44
CA ALA A 15 -2.91 -1.88 10.68
C ALA A 15 -4.03 -0.83 10.76
N ALA A 16 -3.80 0.29 11.45
CA ALA A 16 -4.73 1.41 11.49
C ALA A 16 -4.95 2.06 10.10
N ALA A 17 -3.92 2.11 9.26
CA ALA A 17 -4.05 2.60 7.89
C ALA A 17 -4.89 1.64 7.02
N ILE A 18 -4.69 0.33 7.15
CA ILE A 18 -5.47 -0.70 6.44
C ILE A 18 -6.95 -0.61 6.84
N ALA A 19 -7.26 -0.48 8.13
CA ALA A 19 -8.63 -0.43 8.63
C ALA A 19 -9.46 0.78 8.16
N SER A 20 -8.80 1.84 7.66
CA SER A 20 -9.46 3.08 7.19
C SER A 20 -9.44 3.24 5.67
N ARG A 21 -9.10 2.18 4.93
CA ARG A 21 -8.87 2.19 3.48
C ARG A 21 -9.51 0.99 2.81
N SER A 22 -9.65 1.05 1.49
CA SER A 22 -10.23 -0.04 0.68
C SER A 22 -9.14 -0.82 -0.06
N ASP A 23 -9.45 -2.09 -0.35
CA ASP A 23 -8.70 -2.96 -1.27
C ASP A 23 -7.20 -3.06 -0.98
N SER A 24 -6.87 -3.26 0.30
CA SER A 24 -5.50 -3.50 0.72
C SER A 24 -4.98 -4.80 0.12
N THR A 25 -3.99 -4.69 -0.76
CA THR A 25 -3.51 -5.76 -1.63
C THR A 25 -2.00 -5.95 -1.47
N VAL A 26 -1.57 -7.21 -1.46
CA VAL A 26 -0.16 -7.61 -1.46
C VAL A 26 0.16 -8.22 -2.81
N ALA A 27 1.25 -7.76 -3.44
CA ALA A 27 1.84 -8.46 -4.57
C ALA A 27 2.90 -9.42 -4.04
N GLU A 28 2.82 -10.68 -4.45
CA GLU A 28 3.80 -11.71 -4.10
C GLU A 28 4.80 -11.95 -5.23
N LEU A 29 6.04 -12.24 -4.85
CA LEU A 29 7.07 -12.74 -5.74
C LEU A 29 7.71 -13.96 -5.09
N ASP A 30 7.68 -15.10 -5.79
CA ASP A 30 8.18 -16.38 -5.27
C ASP A 30 7.54 -16.77 -3.91
N GLY A 31 6.25 -16.48 -3.76
CA GLY A 31 5.48 -16.77 -2.53
C GLY A 31 5.79 -15.85 -1.34
N LYS A 32 6.47 -14.72 -1.57
CA LYS A 32 6.79 -13.72 -0.53
C LYS A 32 6.17 -12.37 -0.87
N ALA A 33 5.62 -11.70 0.15
CA ALA A 33 5.14 -10.34 0.02
C ALA A 33 6.26 -9.41 -0.50
N ALA A 34 6.08 -8.88 -1.71
CA ALA A 34 7.05 -8.07 -2.44
C ALA A 34 6.64 -6.60 -2.54
N ALA A 35 5.33 -6.32 -2.58
CA ALA A 35 4.79 -4.97 -2.52
C ALA A 35 3.41 -4.92 -1.85
N PHE A 36 3.01 -3.72 -1.47
CA PHE A 36 1.71 -3.44 -0.86
C PHE A 36 1.12 -2.14 -1.45
N ALA A 37 -0.20 -2.10 -1.63
CA ALA A 37 -0.94 -0.89 -1.97
C ALA A 37 -2.39 -0.96 -1.47
N ASN A 38 -3.04 0.19 -1.39
CA ASN A 38 -4.47 0.30 -1.10
C ASN A 38 -5.08 1.58 -1.69
N PHE A 39 -6.40 1.73 -1.63
CA PHE A 39 -7.07 2.97 -1.99
C PHE A 39 -7.37 3.80 -0.74
N TYR A 40 -6.90 5.05 -0.73
CA TYR A 40 -7.26 6.01 0.35
C TYR A 40 -8.52 6.82 0.03
N ARG A 41 -8.97 6.78 -1.23
CA ARG A 41 -10.24 7.31 -1.71
C ARG A 41 -10.80 6.31 -2.71
N TRP A 42 -12.08 6.00 -2.57
CA TRP A 42 -12.83 5.12 -3.46
C TRP A 42 -14.27 5.64 -3.55
N GLU A 43 -14.75 5.85 -4.77
CA GLU A 43 -16.07 6.42 -5.04
C GLU A 43 -16.81 5.56 -6.05
N THR A 44 -18.06 5.21 -5.75
CA THR A 44 -18.91 4.51 -6.71
C THR A 44 -19.23 5.41 -7.89
N GLY A 45 -18.76 5.05 -9.09
CA GLY A 45 -18.91 5.87 -10.30
C GLY A 45 -18.04 7.14 -10.31
N GLY A 46 -17.12 7.28 -9.35
CA GLY A 46 -16.19 8.40 -9.22
C GLY A 46 -14.74 7.96 -9.31
N ASN A 47 -13.86 8.70 -8.63
CA ASN A 47 -12.41 8.45 -8.68
C ASN A 47 -11.93 7.60 -7.51
N CYS A 48 -10.97 6.71 -7.80
CA CYS A 48 -10.13 6.09 -6.78
C CYS A 48 -8.77 6.76 -6.74
N ALA A 49 -8.14 6.79 -5.56
CA ALA A 49 -6.78 7.27 -5.40
C ALA A 49 -5.95 6.25 -4.63
N ILE A 50 -4.87 5.78 -5.28
CA ILE A 50 -3.94 4.81 -4.72
C ILE A 50 -3.06 5.46 -3.65
N GLY A 51 -2.76 4.71 -2.59
CA GLY A 51 -1.91 5.12 -1.50
C GLY A 51 -1.15 3.95 -0.89
N ASN A 52 -0.24 4.28 0.02
CA ASN A 52 0.63 3.31 0.68
C ASN A 52 1.37 2.35 -0.27
N VAL A 53 1.67 2.80 -1.50
CA VAL A 53 2.47 2.02 -2.45
C VAL A 53 3.87 1.84 -1.89
N ALA A 54 4.21 0.61 -1.52
CA ALA A 54 5.49 0.25 -0.93
C ALA A 54 6.04 -1.00 -1.61
N VAL A 55 7.33 -0.98 -1.95
CA VAL A 55 8.04 -2.09 -2.59
C VAL A 55 9.24 -2.47 -1.73
N ALA A 56 9.39 -3.76 -1.46
CA ALA A 56 10.51 -4.32 -0.72
C ALA A 56 11.84 -3.93 -1.40
N PRO A 57 12.85 -3.42 -0.65
CA PRO A 57 14.09 -2.89 -1.22
C PRO A 57 14.79 -3.81 -2.22
N GLU A 58 14.80 -5.11 -1.95
CA GLU A 58 15.50 -6.17 -2.69
C GLU A 58 14.91 -6.47 -4.08
N VAL A 59 13.68 -6.01 -4.37
CA VAL A 59 12.97 -6.30 -5.63
C VAL A 59 12.59 -5.03 -6.40
N ARG A 60 13.09 -3.87 -5.97
CA ARG A 60 12.87 -2.60 -6.69
C ARG A 60 13.44 -2.67 -8.11
N GLY A 61 12.80 -1.95 -9.04
CA GLY A 61 13.19 -1.95 -10.46
C GLY A 61 12.76 -3.19 -11.25
N ARG A 62 12.05 -4.14 -10.64
CA ARG A 62 11.56 -5.37 -11.28
C ARG A 62 10.10 -5.32 -11.75
N GLY A 63 9.50 -4.13 -11.77
CA GLY A 63 8.12 -3.93 -12.23
C GLY A 63 7.01 -4.27 -11.22
N VAL A 64 7.34 -4.65 -9.98
CA VAL A 64 6.34 -5.07 -8.96
C VAL A 64 5.34 -3.95 -8.60
N GLY A 65 5.71 -2.68 -8.79
CA GLY A 65 4.83 -1.52 -8.57
C GLY A 65 4.41 -0.79 -9.84
N LEU A 66 4.51 -1.43 -11.02
CA LEU A 66 4.18 -0.83 -12.31
C LEU A 66 2.68 -0.88 -12.63
N PHE A 67 1.97 -1.87 -12.06
CA PHE A 67 0.55 -2.13 -12.28
C PHE A 67 -0.26 -1.61 -11.08
#